data_AF-A0A7Y2HR73-F1
#
_entry.id   AF-A0A7Y2HR73-F1
#
_cell.length_a   1.000
_cell.length_b   1.000
_cell.length_c   1.000
_cell.angle_alpha   90.00
_cell.angle_beta   90.00
_cell.angle_gamma   90.00
#
_symmetry.space_group_name_H-M   'P 1'
#
loop_
_entity.id
_entity.type
_entity.pdbx_description
1 polymer ?
#
loop_
_entity_poly.entity_id
_entity_poly.type
_entity_poly.pdbx_seq_one_letter_code
_entity_poly.pdbx_strand_id
1 'polypeptide(L)' 'LFEDGRLMVFYSYESDLGDGWEDPDVHDDAPEIREAALRMGVNLFLYVLGGGGAR' A
#
# COMPACT_ATOMS: atom_id res chain seq x y z
N LEU A 1 -7.37 11.48 -1.50
CA LEU A 1 -7.58 12.93 -1.25
C LEU A 1 -6.23 13.63 -1.25
N PHE A 2 -6.13 14.80 -1.89
CA PHE A 2 -4.90 15.58 -1.99
C PHE A 2 -5.09 16.99 -1.43
N GLU A 3 -4.05 17.54 -0.81
CA GLU A 3 -3.94 18.93 -0.36
C GLU A 3 -2.58 19.47 -0.81
N ASP A 4 -2.57 20.58 -1.54
CA ASP A 4 -1.35 21.19 -2.12
C ASP A 4 -0.42 20.19 -2.85
N GLY A 5 -1.01 19.27 -3.62
CA GLY A 5 -0.28 18.25 -4.37
C GLY A 5 0.22 17.06 -3.53
N ARG A 6 0.04 17.10 -2.21
CA ARG A 6 0.36 16.01 -1.29
C ARG A 6 -0.83 15.07 -1.13
N LEU A 7 -0.62 13.77 -1.26
CA LEU A 7 -1.59 12.73 -0.92
C LEU A 7 -1.77 12.70 0.60
N MET A 8 -2.95 13.09 1.06
CA MET A 8 -3.30 13.13 2.48
C MET A 8 -4.03 11.87 2.93
N VAL A 9 -4.90 11.34 2.07
CA VAL A 9 -5.66 10.11 2.35
C VAL A 9 -5.61 9.22 1.14
N PHE A 10 -5.07 8.02 1.34
CA PHE A 10 -5.21 6.89 0.44
C PHE A 10 -6.32 5.98 0.99
N TYR A 11 -7.30 5.66 0.15
CA TYR A 11 -8.40 4.77 0.49
C TYR A 11 -8.49 3.71 -0.61
N SER A 12 -8.23 2.45 -0.25
CA SER A 12 -8.33 1.33 -1.18
C SER A 12 -9.69 0.67 -1.03
N TYR A 13 -10.52 0.78 -2.06
CA TYR A 13 -11.90 0.27 -2.04
C TYR A 13 -12.03 -1.13 -2.63
N GLU A 14 -11.39 -1.40 -3.77
CA GLU A 14 -11.47 -2.68 -4.50
C GLU A 14 -10.16 -3.48 -4.43
N SER A 15 -9.26 -3.10 -3.55
CA SER A 15 -7.97 -3.75 -3.37
C SER A 15 -7.68 -3.79 -1.88
N ASP A 16 -7.97 -4.92 -1.26
CA ASP A 16 -7.54 -5.14 0.11
C ASP A 16 -6.05 -5.48 0.08
N LEU A 17 -5.22 -4.56 0.57
CA LEU A 17 -3.79 -4.82 0.68
C LEU A 17 -3.50 -5.79 1.82
N GLY A 18 -4.42 -5.92 2.79
CA GLY A 18 -4.32 -6.81 3.92
C GLY A 18 -4.19 -8.27 3.51
N ASP A 19 -4.98 -8.73 2.53
CA ASP A 19 -4.95 -10.11 2.01
C ASP A 19 -3.52 -10.53 1.62
N GLY A 20 -2.77 -9.62 0.98
CA GLY A 20 -1.39 -9.85 0.58
C GLY A 20 -0.33 -9.68 1.68
N TRP A 21 -0.69 -9.12 2.84
CA TRP A 21 0.20 -8.87 3.98
C TRP A 21 0.13 -9.95 5.06
N GLU A 22 -0.96 -10.71 5.11
CA GLU A 22 -1.14 -11.81 6.03
C GLU A 22 -0.33 -13.06 5.63
N ASP A 23 -0.38 -14.08 6.49
CA ASP A 23 0.26 -15.36 6.21
C ASP A 23 -0.33 -16.00 4.93
N PRO A 24 0.49 -16.68 4.09
CA PRO A 24 0.06 -17.13 2.76
C PRO A 24 -1.17 -18.05 2.75
N ASP A 25 -1.44 -18.75 3.84
CA ASP A 25 -2.50 -19.73 4.01
C ASP A 25 -3.85 -19.13 4.46
N VAL A 26 -3.92 -17.82 4.70
CA VAL A 26 -5.20 -17.17 5.09
C VAL A 26 -6.08 -16.89 3.88
N HIS A 27 -5.50 -16.39 2.79
CA HIS A 27 -6.22 -15.94 1.59
C HIS A 27 -5.86 -16.74 0.32
N ASP A 28 -4.84 -17.59 0.35
CA ASP A 28 -4.35 -18.39 -0.79
C ASP A 28 -4.01 -17.55 -2.05
N ASP A 29 -3.64 -16.28 -1.88
CA ASP A 29 -3.22 -15.41 -2.96
C ASP A 29 -1.91 -15.87 -3.60
N ALA A 30 -1.82 -15.73 -4.92
CA ALA A 30 -0.61 -16.08 -5.66
C ALA A 30 0.60 -15.26 -5.14
N PRO A 31 1.81 -15.85 -5.02
CA PRO A 31 2.97 -15.19 -4.42
C PRO A 31 3.30 -13.81 -4.99
N GLU A 32 3.12 -13.64 -6.30
CA GLU A 32 3.34 -12.38 -7.01
C GLU A 32 2.34 -11.28 -6.64
N ILE A 33 1.10 -11.64 -6.29
CA ILE A 33 0.06 -10.70 -5.85
C ILE A 33 0.37 -10.24 -4.42
N ARG A 34 0.77 -11.17 -3.55
CA ARG A 34 1.23 -10.86 -2.19
C ARG A 34 2.44 -9.92 -2.20
N GLU A 35 3.42 -10.20 -3.06
CA GLU A 35 4.59 -9.33 -3.23
C GLU A 35 4.19 -7.92 -3.72
N ALA A 36 3.25 -7.82 -4.67
CA ALA A 36 2.75 -6.53 -5.14
C ALA A 36 2.05 -5.74 -4.02
N ALA A 37 1.22 -6.40 -3.21
CA ALA A 37 0.57 -5.78 -2.06
C ALA A 37 1.58 -5.28 -1.03
N LEU A 38 2.59 -6.10 -0.68
CA LEU A 38 3.66 -5.71 0.25
C LEU A 38 4.46 -4.52 -0.26
N ARG A 39 4.83 -4.51 -1.55
CA ARG A 39 5.53 -3.39 -2.19
C ARG A 39 4.70 -2.11 -2.13
N MET A 40 3.38 -2.19 -2.36
CA MET A 40 2.49 -1.02 -2.24
C MET A 40 2.45 -0.50 -0.80
N GLY A 41 2.37 -1.38 0.20
CA GLY A 41 2.48 -1.01 1.61
C GLY A 41 3.77 -0.25 1.93
N VAL A 42 4.92 -0.80 1.53
CA VAL A 42 6.23 -0.14 1.70
C VAL A 42 6.27 1.21 1.01
N ASN A 43 5.73 1.33 -0.21
CA ASN A 43 5.67 2.60 -0.93
C ASN A 43 4.85 3.66 -0.19
N LEU A 44 3.72 3.29 0.42
CA LEU A 44 2.93 4.20 1.24
C LEU A 44 3.72 4.70 2.45
N PHE A 45 4.43 3.83 3.16
CA PHE A 45 5.30 4.23 4.27
C PHE A 45 6.45 5.13 3.81
N LEU A 46 7.12 4.78 2.72
CA LEU A 46 8.19 5.61 2.14
C LEU A 46 7.68 6.98 1.69
N TYR A 47 6.46 7.05 1.14
CA TYR A 47 5.84 8.31 0.76
C TYR A 47 5.61 9.22 1.99
N VAL A 48 5.06 8.67 3.07
CA VAL A 48 4.71 9.44 4.28
C VAL A 48 5.94 9.79 5.13
N LEU A 49 6.87 8.84 5.30
CA LEU A 49 8.01 8.96 6.21
C LEU A 49 9.31 9.38 5.51
N GLY A 50 9.48 9.07 4.22
CA GLY A 50 10.71 9.31 3.47
C GLY A 50 10.93 10.77 3.02
N GLY A 51 10.05 11.69 3.40
CA GLY A 51 10.21 13.13 3.15
C GLY A 51 10.01 13.58 1.69
N GLY A 52 9.51 12.71 0.82
CA GLY A 52 9.30 12.99 -0.61
C GLY A 52 7.88 13.40 -1.01
N GLY A 53 6.90 13.29 -0.11
CA GLY A 53 5.48 13.47 -0.47
C GLY A 53 5.04 14.93 -0.71
N ALA A 54 5.85 15.91 -0.32
CA ALA A 54 5.62 17.33 -0.57
C ALA A 54 6.96 18.07 -0.61
N ARG A 55 7.47 18.28 -1.81
CA ARG A 55 8.36 19.40 -2.13
C ARG A 55 7.78 20.11 -3.35
#